data_AF-A0A967N797-F1
#
_entry.id   AF-A0A967N797-F1
#
_cell.length_a   1.000
_cell.length_b   1.000
_cell.length_c   1.000
_cell.angle_alpha   90.00
_cell.angle_beta   90.00
_cell.angle_gamma   90.00
#
_symmetry.space_group_name_H-M   'P 1'
#
loop_
_entity.id
_entity.type
_entity.pdbx_description
1 polymer ?
#
loop_
_entity_poly.entity_id
_entity_poly.type
_entity_poly.pdbx_seq_one_letter_code
_entity_poly.pdbx_strand_id
1 'polypeptide(L)'
;MTRTWGAGVVAVLLTAALGVSHRAVGAQDLADYDYENLSFRGVGFEGGWIFPNNVDPTYSVGARFDLGYLGPGLRVMPRISYWS
;
A
#
# COMPACT_ATOMS: atom_id res chain seq x y z
N MET A 1 2.08 -18.60 52.25
CA MET A 1 3.06 -18.18 51.23
C MET A 1 3.08 -19.22 50.13
N THR A 2 2.16 -19.11 49.17
CA THR A 2 2.02 -20.08 48.06
C THR A 2 2.91 -19.66 46.89
N ARG A 3 3.67 -20.63 46.40
CA ARG A 3 4.74 -20.56 45.40
C ARG A 3 4.25 -19.98 44.07
N THR A 4 4.40 -18.67 43.85
CA THR A 4 3.99 -17.91 42.65
C THR A 4 4.83 -18.18 41.39
N TRP A 5 5.87 -19.00 41.50
CA TRP A 5 6.80 -19.32 40.43
C TRP A 5 6.16 -20.06 39.24
N GLY A 6 5.09 -20.82 39.47
CA GLY A 6 4.42 -21.58 38.39
C GLY A 6 3.67 -20.69 37.38
N ALA A 7 3.07 -19.59 37.85
CA ALA A 7 2.29 -18.69 36.99
C ALA A 7 3.19 -17.90 36.03
N GLY A 8 4.38 -17.50 36.49
CA GLY A 8 5.36 -16.79 35.65
C GLY A 8 5.89 -17.65 34.49
N VAL A 9 6.16 -18.93 34.75
CA VAL A 9 6.64 -19.87 33.74
C VAL A 9 5.57 -20.16 32.69
N VAL A 10 4.31 -20.33 33.11
CA VAL A 10 3.19 -20.56 32.18
C VAL A 10 2.94 -19.32 31.31
N ALA A 11 3.02 -18.12 31.87
CA ALA A 11 2.87 -16.88 31.10
C ALA A 11 3.99 -16.74 30.05
N VAL A 12 5.25 -17.01 30.41
CA VAL A 12 6.38 -16.96 29.46
C VAL A 12 6.23 -18.00 28.34
N LEU A 13 5.80 -19.22 28.69
CA LEU A 13 5.56 -20.29 27.72
C LEU A 13 4.38 -19.96 26.78
N LEU A 14 3.33 -19.29 27.26
CA LEU A 14 2.23 -18.83 26.42
C LEU A 14 2.68 -17.74 25.45
N THR A 15 3.51 -16.80 25.88
CA THR A 15 4.05 -15.76 24.98
C THR A 15 4.99 -16.36 23.93
N ALA A 16 5.78 -17.36 24.29
CA ALA A 16 6.63 -18.10 23.38
C ALA A 16 5.82 -18.98 22.40
N ALA A 17 4.77 -19.65 22.87
CA ALA A 17 3.89 -20.48 22.05
C ALA A 17 2.98 -19.67 21.13
N LEU A 18 2.59 -18.46 21.54
CA LEU A 18 1.85 -17.52 20.70
C LEU A 18 2.73 -16.80 19.68
N GLY A 19 4.05 -17.05 19.69
CA GLY A 19 4.95 -16.81 18.57
C GLY A 19 4.59 -15.59 17.75
N VAL A 20 4.47 -14.43 18.42
CA VAL A 20 4.23 -13.17 17.74
C VAL A 20 5.51 -12.89 16.98
N SER A 21 5.53 -13.41 15.77
CA SER A 21 6.52 -13.14 14.77
C SER A 21 6.29 -11.68 14.40
N HIS A 22 6.91 -10.79 15.15
CA HIS A 22 7.20 -9.45 14.71
C HIS A 22 8.14 -9.61 13.52
N ARG A 23 7.59 -9.94 12.34
CA ARG A 23 8.28 -9.71 11.09
C ARG A 23 8.65 -8.25 11.15
N ALA A 24 9.94 -7.98 11.17
CA ALA A 24 10.45 -6.64 11.01
C ALA A 24 9.66 -6.04 9.84
N VAL A 25 8.90 -4.99 10.13
CA VAL A 25 8.30 -4.16 9.08
C VAL A 25 9.49 -3.42 8.46
N GLY A 26 10.33 -4.16 7.71
CA GLY A 26 11.21 -3.58 6.74
C GLY A 26 10.29 -3.01 5.68
N ALA A 27 10.41 -1.72 5.41
CA ALA A 27 9.85 -1.18 4.19
C ALA A 27 10.31 -2.08 3.04
N GLN A 28 9.38 -2.69 2.31
CA GLN A 28 9.72 -3.51 1.15
C GLN A 28 10.39 -2.59 0.13
N ASP A 29 11.54 -3.03 -0.39
CA ASP A 29 12.19 -2.32 -1.48
C ASP A 29 11.35 -2.53 -2.76
N LEU A 30 11.50 -1.65 -3.75
CA LEU A 30 10.78 -1.77 -5.01
C LEU A 30 11.02 -3.13 -5.69
N ALA A 31 12.18 -3.74 -5.48
CA ALA A 31 12.54 -5.05 -6.02
C ALA A 31 11.87 -6.24 -5.31
N ASP A 32 11.31 -6.03 -4.11
CA ASP A 32 10.64 -7.08 -3.33
C ASP A 32 9.20 -7.31 -3.80
N TYR A 33 8.66 -6.41 -4.63
CA TYR A 33 7.32 -6.55 -5.18
C TYR A 33 7.30 -7.52 -6.36
N ASP A 34 6.35 -8.44 -6.34
CA ASP A 34 6.10 -9.38 -7.42
C ASP A 34 5.25 -8.73 -8.53
N TYR A 35 5.94 -8.04 -9.44
CA TYR A 35 5.32 -7.38 -10.60
C TYR A 35 4.71 -8.35 -11.61
N GLU A 36 4.96 -9.67 -11.52
CA GLU A 36 4.40 -10.67 -12.43
C GLU A 36 2.87 -10.75 -12.30
N ASN A 37 2.32 -10.34 -11.15
CA ASN A 37 0.89 -10.29 -10.92
C ASN A 37 0.19 -9.07 -11.53
N LEU A 38 0.95 -8.08 -12.02
CA LEU A 38 0.36 -6.92 -12.69
C LEU A 38 -0.26 -7.35 -14.01
N SER A 39 -1.54 -7.01 -14.17
CA SER A 39 -2.30 -7.30 -15.39
C SER A 39 -2.98 -6.03 -15.84
N PHE A 40 -2.91 -5.74 -17.14
CA PHE A 40 -3.66 -4.63 -17.68
C PHE A 40 -5.16 -4.93 -17.59
N ARG A 41 -5.89 -4.09 -16.84
CA ARG A 41 -7.31 -4.27 -16.54
C ARG A 41 -8.20 -3.23 -17.21
N GLY A 42 -7.65 -2.09 -17.59
CA GLY A 42 -8.40 -1.07 -18.30
C GLY A 42 -7.75 0.28 -18.38
N VAL A 43 -8.43 1.18 -19.08
CA VAL A 43 -8.07 2.57 -19.27
C VAL A 43 -9.23 3.47 -18.85
N GLY A 44 -8.92 4.59 -18.21
CA GLY A 44 -9.88 5.65 -17.90
C GLY A 44 -9.42 6.97 -18.50
N PHE A 45 -10.35 7.73 -19.06
CA PHE A 45 -10.08 9.08 -19.58
C PHE A 45 -10.60 10.13 -18.60
N GLU A 46 -9.88 11.24 -18.50
CA GLU A 46 -10.16 12.34 -17.60
C GLU A 46 -10.21 13.65 -18.38
N GLY A 47 -11.17 14.51 -18.04
CA GLY A 47 -11.24 15.88 -18.51
C GLY A 47 -11.72 16.76 -17.36
N GLY A 48 -11.09 17.92 -17.18
CA GLY A 48 -11.41 18.82 -16.07
C GLY A 48 -10.69 20.16 -16.17
N TRP A 49 -10.93 21.01 -15.18
CA TRP A 49 -10.31 22.33 -15.08
C TRP A 49 -9.42 22.41 -13.85
N ILE A 50 -8.26 23.04 -14.01
CA ILE A 50 -7.37 23.45 -12.93
C ILE A 50 -7.71 24.92 -12.65
N PHE A 51 -7.94 25.26 -11.38
CA PHE A 51 -8.31 26.61 -10.94
C PHE A 51 -7.23 27.19 -10.02
N PRO A 52 -6.17 27.81 -10.57
CA PRO A 52 -5.13 28.44 -9.78
C PRO A 52 -5.61 29.79 -9.23
N ASN A 53 -5.01 30.26 -8.13
CA ASN A 53 -5.38 31.56 -7.54
C ASN A 53 -4.71 32.76 -8.24
N ASN A 54 -3.62 32.54 -8.99
CA ASN A 54 -2.72 33.59 -9.46
C ASN A 54 -2.56 33.63 -11.00
N VAL A 55 -3.19 32.71 -11.71
CA VAL A 55 -3.21 32.64 -13.18
C VAL A 55 -4.57 32.16 -13.64
N ASP A 56 -4.87 32.33 -14.92
CA ASP A 56 -6.14 31.91 -15.48
C ASP A 56 -6.37 30.39 -15.34
N PRO A 57 -7.63 29.97 -15.13
CA PRO A 57 -7.99 28.55 -15.15
C PRO A 57 -7.60 27.91 -16.48
N THR A 58 -7.06 26.69 -16.42
CA THR A 58 -6.67 25.91 -17.61
C THR A 58 -7.41 24.59 -17.65
N TYR A 59 -7.76 24.16 -18.86
CA TYR A 59 -8.34 22.86 -19.10
C TYR A 59 -7.25 21.78 -19.10
N SER A 60 -7.53 20.65 -18.48
CA SER A 60 -6.65 19.50 -18.41
C SER A 60 -7.34 18.24 -18.93
N VAL A 61 -6.57 17.43 -19.64
CA VAL A 61 -6.94 16.09 -20.10
C VAL A 61 -5.95 15.07 -19.57
N GLY A 62 -6.42 13.84 -19.34
CA GLY A 62 -5.54 12.78 -18.87
C GLY A 62 -6.07 11.38 -19.16
N ALA A 63 -5.20 10.41 -18.92
CA ALA A 63 -5.51 9.00 -18.97
C ALA A 63 -4.93 8.28 -17.75
N ARG A 64 -5.67 7.29 -17.25
CA ARG A 64 -5.24 6.33 -16.22
C ARG A 64 -5.19 4.95 -16.82
N PHE A 65 -4.18 4.19 -16.45
CA PHE A 65 -4.06 2.78 -16.81
C PHE A 65 -4.13 1.95 -15.53
N ASP A 66 -5.03 0.99 -15.46
CA ASP A 66 -5.13 0.09 -14.31
C ASP A 66 -4.33 -1.19 -14.56
N LEU A 67 -3.30 -1.41 -13.74
CA LEU A 67 -2.45 -2.59 -13.81
C LEU A 67 -2.79 -3.62 -12.72
N GLY A 68 -3.86 -3.38 -11.96
CA GLY A 68 -4.29 -4.28 -10.90
C GLY A 68 -3.48 -4.16 -9.61
N TYR A 69 -3.50 -5.23 -8.82
CA TYR A 69 -2.89 -5.24 -7.49
C TYR A 69 -1.50 -5.88 -7.54
N LEU A 70 -0.52 -5.17 -7.00
CA LEU A 70 0.86 -5.65 -6.85
C LEU A 70 1.01 -6.54 -5.60
N GLY A 71 -0.01 -6.58 -4.76
CA GLY A 71 -0.08 -7.37 -3.54
C GLY A 71 -1.30 -6.99 -2.70
N PRO A 72 -1.45 -7.57 -1.50
CA PRO A 72 -2.54 -7.23 -0.60
C PRO A 72 -2.58 -5.72 -0.31
N GLY A 73 -3.65 -5.04 -0.76
CA GLY A 73 -3.90 -3.63 -0.46
C GLY A 73 -3.14 -2.60 -1.32
N LEU A 74 -2.26 -3.03 -2.23
CA LEU A 74 -1.50 -2.12 -3.12
C LEU A 74 -1.95 -2.26 -4.57
N ARG A 75 -2.56 -1.22 -5.13
CA ARG A 75 -2.98 -1.15 -6.54
C ARG A 75 -2.12 -0.17 -7.31
N VAL A 76 -1.73 -0.55 -8.52
CA VAL A 76 -0.92 0.29 -9.42
C VAL A 76 -1.80 0.87 -10.51
N MET A 77 -1.98 2.20 -10.47
CA MET A 77 -2.75 2.97 -11.44
C MET A 77 -1.99 4.23 -11.87
N PRO A 78 -1.01 4.13 -12.79
CA PRO A 78 -0.32 5.31 -13.32
C PRO A 78 -1.32 6.24 -14.02
N ARG A 79 -1.08 7.55 -13.86
CA ARG A 79 -1.82 8.62 -14.54
C ARG A 79 -0.85 9.48 -15.34
N ILE A 80 -1.23 9.78 -16.57
CA ILE A 80 -0.57 10.78 -17.41
C ILE A 80 -1.60 11.88 -17.69
N SER A 81 -1.22 13.14 -17.47
CA SER A 81 -2.10 14.28 -17.68
C SER A 81 -1.36 15.42 -18.37
N TYR A 82 -2.06 16.16 -19.20
CA TYR A 82 -1.59 17.33 -19.93
C TYR A 82 -2.52 18.53 -19.65
N TRP A 83 -1.93 19.71 -19.57
CA TRP A 83 -2.59 21.00 -19.43
C TRP A 83 -1.72 22.06 -20.09
N SER A 84 -2.34 23.15 -20.55
CA SER A 84 -1.63 24.27 -21.21
C SER A 84 -2.27 25.60 -20.93
#